data_AF-A0A944I1U5-F1
#
_entry.id   AF-A0A944I1U5-F1
#
_cell.length_a   1.000
_cell.length_b   1.000
_cell.length_c   1.000
_cell.angle_alpha   90.00
_cell.angle_beta   90.00
_cell.angle_gamma   90.00
#
_symmetry.space_group_name_H-M   'P 1'
#
loop_
_entity.id
_entity.type
_entity.pdbx_description
1 polymer ?
#
loop_
_entity_poly.entity_id
_entity_poly.type
_entity_poly.pdbx_seq_one_letter_code
_entity_poly.pdbx_strand_id
1 'polypeptide(L)'
;MSDLTASVGAQWSGVLEDSLGEWDYRLAFTSGGPPYIELVQGPPGSPWDSSLGARCHHLGYWTEDVTQSSARLSDAGLTQEFSACPLGRPYTYHKVRSLGIDLEMMDISRQQKFVASWDPGAPRMPAFDSASDT
;
A
#
# COMPACT_ATOMS: atom_id res chain seq x y z
N MET A 1 -1.97 7.81 6.68
CA MET A 1 -3.24 7.95 5.92
C MET A 1 -3.02 8.76 4.65
N SER A 2 -2.62 10.04 4.74
CA SER A 2 -2.38 10.94 3.59
C SER A 2 -1.56 10.32 2.47
N ASP A 3 -0.44 9.69 2.82
CA ASP A 3 0.50 9.17 1.83
C ASP A 3 -0.13 8.07 0.99
N LEU A 4 -0.86 7.14 1.60
CA LEU A 4 -1.57 6.08 0.88
C LEU A 4 -2.75 6.62 0.08
N THR A 5 -3.44 7.66 0.57
CA THR A 5 -4.50 8.32 -0.20
C THR A 5 -3.95 8.99 -1.46
N ALA A 6 -2.87 9.75 -1.34
CA ALA A 6 -2.22 10.40 -2.48
C ALA A 6 -1.59 9.37 -3.44
N SER A 7 -1.04 8.29 -2.89
CA SER A 7 -0.26 7.32 -3.66
C SER A 7 -1.11 6.30 -4.38
N VAL A 8 -2.13 5.73 -3.75
CA VAL A 8 -2.89 4.60 -4.35
C VAL A 8 -4.39 4.83 -4.26
N GLY A 9 -4.82 6.07 -3.98
CA GLY A 9 -6.23 6.41 -3.87
C GLY A 9 -6.91 5.78 -2.64
N ALA A 10 -6.15 5.33 -1.64
CA ALA A 10 -6.70 4.69 -0.46
C ALA A 10 -7.72 5.60 0.23
N GLN A 11 -8.94 5.10 0.36
CA GLN A 11 -10.00 5.72 1.13
C GLN A 11 -10.02 5.13 2.53
N TRP A 12 -10.33 5.95 3.53
CA TRP A 12 -10.25 5.57 4.93
C TRP A 12 -11.61 5.69 5.61
N SER A 13 -11.81 4.84 6.63
CA SER A 13 -12.77 5.09 7.68
C SER A 13 -12.45 6.38 8.43
N GLY A 14 -13.38 6.82 9.28
CA GLY A 14 -13.03 7.75 10.36
C GLY A 14 -11.97 7.15 11.29
N VAL A 15 -11.29 8.01 12.04
CA VAL A 15 -10.37 7.59 13.10
C VAL A 15 -11.20 7.16 14.30
N LEU A 16 -10.95 5.94 14.78
CA LEU A 16 -11.42 5.47 16.08
C LEU A 16 -10.32 5.76 17.11
N GLU A 17 -10.70 6.35 18.24
CA GLU A 17 -9.87 6.48 19.43
C GLU A 17 -10.45 5.57 20.51
N ASP A 18 -9.60 4.77 21.15
CA ASP A 18 -10.01 3.78 22.15
C ASP A 18 -8.85 3.46 23.11
N SER A 19 -9.11 2.66 24.15
CA SER A 19 -8.11 2.27 25.15
C SER A 19 -8.12 0.77 25.39
N LEU A 20 -6.94 0.15 25.50
CA LEU A 20 -6.78 -1.26 25.87
C LEU A 20 -5.76 -1.41 27.00
N GLY A 21 -6.24 -1.86 28.16
CA GLY A 21 -5.40 -1.91 29.36
C GLY A 21 -5.01 -0.50 29.81
N GLU A 22 -3.71 -0.23 29.82
CA GLU A 22 -3.13 1.08 30.18
C GLU A 22 -2.80 1.97 28.96
N TRP A 23 -3.09 1.51 27.74
CA TRP A 23 -2.70 2.21 26.51
C TRP A 23 -3.91 2.80 25.80
N ASP A 24 -3.87 4.11 25.59
CA ASP A 24 -4.73 4.81 24.63
C ASP A 24 -4.17 4.64 23.22
N TYR A 25 -5.01 4.32 22.25
CA TYR A 25 -4.60 4.14 20.86
C TYR A 25 -5.62 4.74 19.89
N ARG A 26 -5.17 4.92 18.65
CA ARG A 26 -6.04 5.30 17.54
C ARG A 26 -5.85 4.36 16.37
N LEU A 27 -6.94 4.09 15.65
CA LEU A 27 -6.89 3.28 14.44
C LEU A 27 -7.77 3.83 13.32
N ALA A 28 -7.46 3.45 12.10
CA ALA A 28 -8.29 3.65 10.92
C ALA A 28 -8.11 2.48 9.95
N PHE A 29 -9.18 2.10 9.28
CA PHE A 29 -9.18 1.06 8.25
C PHE A 29 -9.36 1.67 6.86
N THR A 30 -8.84 1.04 5.83
CA THR A 30 -9.26 1.37 4.47
C THR A 30 -10.71 0.96 4.22
N SER A 31 -11.39 1.69 3.34
CA SER A 31 -12.71 1.34 2.80
C SER A 31 -12.61 0.93 1.34
N GLY A 32 -13.66 0.33 0.78
CA GLY A 32 -13.73 -0.02 -0.65
C GLY A 32 -13.52 -1.50 -0.99
N GLY A 33 -13.35 -2.36 0.01
CA GLY A 33 -13.24 -3.82 -0.15
C GLY A 33 -11.87 -4.37 0.25
N PRO A 34 -11.72 -5.70 0.28
CA PRO A 34 -10.47 -6.34 0.68
C PRO A 34 -9.37 -6.22 -0.41
N PRO A 35 -8.08 -6.26 -0.02
CA PRO A 35 -7.59 -6.33 1.36
C PRO A 35 -7.76 -4.99 2.10
N TYR A 36 -8.23 -5.05 3.35
CA TYR A 36 -8.31 -3.89 4.22
C TYR A 36 -6.97 -3.65 4.89
N ILE A 37 -6.54 -2.40 4.96
CA ILE A 37 -5.32 -1.97 5.65
C ILE A 37 -5.75 -1.27 6.94
N GLU A 38 -5.25 -1.76 8.06
CA GLU A 38 -5.36 -1.10 9.36
C GLU A 38 -4.11 -0.27 9.62
N LEU A 39 -4.29 1.01 9.92
CA LEU A 39 -3.25 1.83 10.54
C LEU A 39 -3.62 2.00 12.00
N VAL A 40 -2.74 1.58 12.89
CA VAL A 40 -2.88 1.70 14.34
C VAL A 40 -1.67 2.42 14.92
N GLN A 41 -1.91 3.28 15.90
CA GLN A 41 -0.87 4.03 16.61
C GLN A 41 -1.16 4.04 18.10
N GLY A 42 -0.17 3.64 18.89
CA GLY A 42 -0.19 3.72 20.35
C GLY A 42 1.05 4.42 20.93
N PRO A 43 1.12 4.61 22.25
CA PRO A 43 2.23 5.27 22.92
C PRO A 43 3.48 4.38 22.98
N PRO A 44 4.66 4.94 23.31
CA PRO A 44 5.88 4.18 23.57
C PRO A 44 5.66 3.05 24.60
N GLY A 45 6.22 1.88 24.34
CA GLY A 45 6.07 0.68 25.17
C GLY A 45 4.76 -0.11 24.98
N SER A 46 3.80 0.40 24.20
CA SER A 46 2.60 -0.35 23.84
C SER A 46 2.88 -1.40 22.75
N PRO A 47 1.98 -2.38 22.53
CA PRO A 47 2.08 -3.29 21.38
C PRO A 47 2.09 -2.58 20.02
N TRP A 48 1.54 -1.36 19.97
CA TRP A 48 1.48 -0.49 18.79
C TRP A 48 2.55 0.60 18.79
N ASP A 49 3.58 0.46 19.63
CA ASP A 49 4.75 1.32 19.60
C ASP A 49 5.51 1.11 18.28
N SER A 50 5.46 2.13 17.43
CA SER A 50 6.14 2.18 16.13
C SER A 50 7.45 2.98 16.17
N SER A 51 7.98 3.30 17.35
CA SER A 51 9.22 4.10 17.51
C SER A 51 10.45 3.47 16.86
N LEU A 52 10.46 2.14 16.68
CA LEU A 52 11.51 1.40 15.98
C LEU A 52 11.26 1.25 14.47
N GLY A 53 10.21 1.88 13.94
CA GLY A 53 9.86 1.83 12.52
C GLY A 53 8.90 0.72 12.15
N ALA A 54 8.72 0.52 10.84
CA ALA A 54 7.75 -0.39 10.26
C ALA A 54 8.09 -1.86 10.49
N ARG A 55 7.05 -2.68 10.67
CA ARG A 55 7.18 -4.16 10.70
C ARG A 55 6.87 -4.83 9.36
N CYS A 56 6.40 -4.06 8.38
CA CYS A 56 6.09 -4.49 7.03
C CYS A 56 7.14 -3.93 6.06
N HIS A 57 7.62 -4.72 5.10
CA HIS A 57 8.56 -4.22 4.09
C HIS A 57 7.81 -3.41 3.03
N HIS A 58 6.80 -3.98 2.38
CA HIS A 58 6.08 -3.34 1.29
C HIS A 58 4.64 -3.81 1.15
N LEU A 59 3.84 -2.98 0.48
CA LEU A 59 2.49 -3.31 0.00
C LEU A 59 2.48 -3.25 -1.53
N GLY A 60 2.08 -4.37 -2.16
CA GLY A 60 2.00 -4.48 -3.61
C GLY A 60 0.63 -4.11 -4.17
N TYR A 61 0.64 -3.31 -5.23
CA TYR A 61 -0.54 -2.91 -5.99
C TYR A 61 -0.33 -3.23 -7.46
N TRP A 62 -1.38 -3.74 -8.10
CA TRP A 62 -1.41 -3.82 -9.56
C TRP A 62 -1.53 -2.41 -10.14
N THR A 63 -0.77 -2.11 -11.18
CA THR A 63 -0.86 -0.89 -11.98
C THR A 63 -1.01 -1.21 -13.45
N GLU A 64 -1.77 -0.42 -14.17
CA GLU A 64 -1.90 -0.53 -15.63
C GLU A 64 -0.64 -0.10 -16.36
N ASP A 65 0.09 0.88 -15.83
CA ASP A 65 1.36 1.36 -16.38
C ASP A 65 2.35 1.71 -15.26
N VAL A 66 3.35 0.85 -15.07
CA VAL A 66 4.42 1.03 -14.07
C VAL A 66 5.21 2.32 -14.27
N THR A 67 5.42 2.76 -15.52
CA THR A 67 6.18 3.98 -15.80
C THR A 67 5.38 5.21 -15.37
N GLN A 68 4.11 5.26 -15.76
CA GLN A 68 3.21 6.37 -15.39
C GLN A 68 3.00 6.41 -13.87
N SER A 69 2.73 5.27 -13.24
CA SER A 69 2.53 5.20 -11.79
C SER A 69 3.79 5.56 -11.01
N SER A 70 4.96 5.09 -11.44
CA SER A 70 6.24 5.46 -10.81
C SER A 70 6.53 6.97 -10.91
N ALA A 71 6.24 7.59 -12.06
CA ALA A 71 6.36 9.03 -12.22
C ALA A 71 5.41 9.77 -11.28
N ARG A 72 4.13 9.36 -11.23
CA ARG A 72 3.12 9.97 -10.34
C ARG A 72 3.50 9.89 -8.87
N LEU A 73 4.05 8.75 -8.42
CA LEU A 73 4.54 8.60 -7.04
C LEU A 73 5.74 9.51 -6.76
N SER A 74 6.67 9.62 -7.72
CA SER A 74 7.83 10.51 -7.60
C SER A 74 7.41 11.98 -7.51
N ASP A 75 6.45 12.40 -8.33
CA ASP A 75 5.89 13.75 -8.33
C ASP A 75 5.12 14.06 -7.03
N ALA A 76 4.52 13.06 -6.40
CA ALA A 76 3.92 13.15 -5.08
C ALA A 76 4.95 13.18 -3.93
N GLY A 77 6.25 13.13 -4.24
CA GLY A 77 7.35 13.19 -3.26
C GLY A 77 7.79 11.84 -2.70
N LEU A 78 7.29 10.72 -3.23
CA LEU A 78 7.71 9.38 -2.82
C LEU A 78 8.91 8.93 -3.65
N THR A 79 10.08 8.94 -3.00
CA THR A 79 11.36 8.53 -3.60
C THR A 79 11.29 7.09 -4.14
N GLN A 80 11.65 6.89 -5.42
CA GLN A 80 11.87 5.56 -5.97
C GLN A 80 13.16 4.97 -5.40
N GLU A 81 13.04 3.94 -4.56
CA GLU A 81 14.17 3.23 -3.95
C GLU A 81 14.75 2.19 -4.90
N PHE A 82 13.91 1.62 -5.78
CA PHE A 82 14.32 0.56 -6.69
C PHE A 82 13.43 0.50 -7.93
N SER A 83 14.02 0.10 -9.07
CA SER A 83 13.30 -0.25 -10.28
C SER A 83 13.85 -1.55 -10.86
N ALA A 84 12.98 -2.53 -11.05
CA ALA A 84 13.32 -3.79 -11.72
C ALA A 84 13.16 -3.70 -13.24
N CYS A 85 12.63 -2.59 -13.75
CA CYS A 85 12.32 -2.43 -15.18
C CYS A 85 13.57 -2.58 -16.06
N PRO A 86 14.73 -1.98 -15.72
CA PRO A 86 15.99 -2.21 -16.46
C PRO A 86 16.47 -3.66 -16.41
N LEU A 87 15.99 -4.47 -15.46
CA LEU A 87 16.31 -5.89 -15.28
C LEU A 87 15.27 -6.82 -15.94
N GLY A 88 14.33 -6.26 -16.71
CA GLY A 88 13.31 -7.03 -17.44
C GLY A 88 12.10 -7.46 -16.59
N ARG A 89 11.93 -6.90 -15.39
CA ARG A 89 10.71 -7.12 -14.58
C ARG A 89 9.97 -5.80 -14.37
N PRO A 90 8.66 -5.74 -14.65
CA PRO A 90 7.92 -4.49 -14.65
C PRO A 90 7.38 -4.20 -13.25
N TYR A 91 8.28 -3.79 -12.34
CA TYR A 91 7.87 -3.23 -11.04
C TYR A 91 8.88 -2.23 -10.48
N THR A 92 8.40 -1.38 -9.57
CA THR A 92 9.21 -0.39 -8.82
C THR A 92 8.85 -0.42 -7.33
N TYR A 93 9.78 0.07 -6.49
CA TYR A 93 9.54 0.34 -5.07
C TYR A 93 9.68 1.83 -4.78
N HIS A 94 8.72 2.39 -4.04
CA HIS A 94 8.71 3.79 -3.62
C HIS A 94 8.53 3.92 -2.10
N LYS A 95 9.37 4.70 -1.43
CA LYS A 95 9.37 4.82 0.04
C LYS A 95 8.22 5.69 0.54
N VAL A 96 7.40 5.13 1.43
CA VAL A 96 6.44 5.87 2.26
C VAL A 96 7.06 6.12 3.62
N ARG A 97 7.80 7.23 3.76
CA ARG A 97 8.59 7.51 4.98
C ARG A 97 7.74 7.56 6.24
N SER A 98 6.51 8.09 6.17
CA SER A 98 5.63 8.19 7.34
C SER A 98 5.21 6.83 7.89
N LEU A 99 5.23 5.78 7.07
CA LEU A 99 4.85 4.42 7.42
C LEU A 99 6.05 3.48 7.53
N GLY A 100 7.22 3.91 7.06
CA GLY A 100 8.45 3.11 6.99
C GLY A 100 8.41 1.95 5.99
N ILE A 101 7.37 1.83 5.16
CA ILE A 101 7.19 0.78 4.15
C ILE A 101 7.49 1.29 2.73
N ASP A 102 7.64 0.38 1.78
CA ASP A 102 7.62 0.68 0.35
C ASP A 102 6.26 0.36 -0.28
N LEU A 103 5.90 1.09 -1.34
CA LEU A 103 4.84 0.69 -2.26
C LEU A 103 5.47 0.00 -3.46
N GLU A 104 5.00 -1.21 -3.76
CA GLU A 104 5.35 -1.93 -4.98
C GLU A 104 4.31 -1.68 -6.06
N MET A 105 4.72 -1.00 -7.13
CA MET A 105 3.91 -0.87 -8.33
C MET A 105 4.25 -2.04 -9.26
N MET A 106 3.38 -3.04 -9.32
CA MET A 106 3.55 -4.22 -10.17
C MET A 106 2.63 -4.14 -11.37
N ASP A 107 3.19 -4.30 -12.57
CA ASP A 107 2.40 -4.25 -13.79
C ASP A 107 1.32 -5.35 -13.85
N ILE A 108 0.12 -4.96 -14.24
CA ILE A 108 -1.06 -5.82 -14.32
C ILE A 108 -0.85 -7.02 -15.26
N SER A 109 0.07 -6.94 -16.23
CA SER A 109 0.43 -8.08 -17.10
C SER A 109 0.92 -9.30 -16.32
N ARG A 110 1.41 -9.13 -15.09
CA ARG A 110 1.87 -10.23 -14.22
C ARG A 110 0.74 -10.93 -13.47
N GLN A 111 -0.44 -10.30 -13.36
CA GLN A 111 -1.55 -10.79 -12.56
C GLN A 111 -2.03 -12.18 -12.99
N GLN A 112 -2.18 -12.42 -14.30
CA GLN A 112 -2.67 -13.71 -14.77
C GLN A 112 -1.78 -14.87 -14.30
N LYS A 113 -0.46 -14.69 -14.38
CA LYS A 113 0.49 -15.71 -13.93
C LYS A 113 0.48 -15.84 -12.41
N PHE A 114 0.34 -14.73 -11.68
CA PHE A 114 0.22 -14.74 -10.22
C PHE A 114 -0.99 -15.57 -9.77
N VAL A 115 -2.19 -15.24 -10.26
CA VAL A 115 -3.44 -15.93 -9.90
C VAL A 115 -3.37 -17.41 -10.27
N ALA A 116 -2.90 -17.74 -11.49
CA ALA A 116 -2.76 -19.13 -11.91
C ALA A 116 -1.77 -19.95 -11.03
N SER A 117 -0.80 -19.29 -10.40
CA SER A 117 0.20 -19.96 -9.57
C SER A 117 -0.22 -20.10 -8.11
N TRP A 118 -0.94 -19.10 -7.58
CA TRP A 118 -1.11 -18.93 -6.13
C TRP A 118 -2.56 -18.92 -5.66
N ASP A 119 -3.52 -18.60 -6.54
CA ASP A 119 -4.95 -18.58 -6.19
C ASP A 119 -5.85 -18.94 -7.40
N PRO A 120 -5.77 -20.18 -7.90
CA PRO A 120 -6.48 -20.57 -9.12
C PRO A 120 -8.00 -20.46 -8.94
N GLY A 121 -8.64 -19.64 -9.78
CA GLY A 121 -10.10 -19.44 -9.78
C GLY A 121 -10.58 -18.23 -8.99
N ALA A 122 -9.69 -17.53 -8.28
CA ALA A 122 -10.05 -16.28 -7.62
C ALA A 122 -10.36 -15.16 -8.62
N PRO A 123 -11.27 -14.22 -8.24
CA PRO A 123 -11.44 -12.98 -8.97
C PRO A 123 -10.12 -12.22 -9.10
N ARG A 124 -9.92 -11.57 -10.25
CA ARG A 124 -8.76 -10.71 -10.46
C ARG A 124 -8.97 -9.39 -9.74
N MET A 125 -8.01 -9.01 -8.91
CA MET A 125 -8.00 -7.69 -8.25
C MET A 125 -7.72 -6.60 -9.29
N PRO A 126 -8.53 -5.55 -9.44
CA PRO A 126 -8.25 -4.51 -10.44
C PRO A 126 -6.92 -3.80 -10.15
N ALA A 127 -6.38 -3.11 -11.15
CA ALA A 127 -5.30 -2.17 -10.93
C ALA A 127 -5.84 -0.96 -10.16
N PHE A 128 -5.02 -0.36 -9.30
CA PHE A 128 -5.50 0.77 -8.47
C PHE A 128 -5.75 2.03 -9.34
N ASP A 129 -5.09 2.10 -10.50
CA ASP A 129 -5.15 3.18 -11.49
C ASP A 129 -6.07 2.85 -12.67
N SER A 130 -6.82 1.75 -12.61
CA SER A 130 -7.86 1.46 -13.60
C SER A 130 -8.90 2.57 -13.63
N ALA A 131 -9.30 2.97 -14.84
CA ALA A 131 -10.39 3.92 -15.02
C ALA A 131 -11.63 3.40 -14.30
N SER A 132 -12.26 4.24 -13.48
CA SER A 132 -13.58 3.91 -12.93
C SER A 132 -14.57 3.87 -14.09
N ASP A 133 -15.35 2.79 -14.20
CA ASP A 133 -16.55 2.79 -15.04
C ASP A 133 -17.44 3.94 -14.56
N THR A 134 -17.50 5.01 -15.36
CA THR A 134 -18.34 6.20 -15.11
C THR A 134 -19.81 5.90 -15.30
#